data_AF-A0A7S9KN96-F1
#
_entry.id   AF-A0A7S9KN96-F1
#
_cell.length_a   1.000
_cell.length_b   1.000
_cell.length_c   1.000
_cell.angle_alpha   90.00
_cell.angle_beta   90.00
_cell.angle_gamma   90.00
#
_symmetry.space_group_name_H-M   'P 1'
#
loop_
_entity.id
_entity.type
_entity.pdbx_description
1 polymer ?
#
loop_
_entity_poly.entity_id
_entity_poly.type
_entity_poly.pdbx_seq_one_letter_code
_entity_poly.pdbx_strand_id
1 'polypeptide(L)'
;MVSFAIVATLISSAAALGINCRGSGGCTFNTAQLSDVLTQVKQIQAQGKGNHHYNTGVQLACAQGQYASVCAFYQSGASGTANDAAGQLQRLIDHGCGQCGSIPTQPGNDVKKGQLTVNIVGAPCCKGNCACPI
;
A
#
# COMPACT_ATOMS: atom_id res chain seq x y z
N MET A 1 14.55 3.29 58.81
CA MET A 1 13.61 2.45 58.04
C MET A 1 13.49 3.07 56.66
N VAL A 2 14.09 2.46 55.63
CA VAL A 2 14.13 3.05 54.27
C VAL A 2 13.03 2.38 53.44
N SER A 3 11.91 3.08 53.23
CA SER A 3 10.84 2.61 52.37
C SER A 3 11.22 2.84 50.91
N PHE A 4 11.39 1.76 50.16
CA PHE A 4 11.49 1.79 48.70
C PHE A 4 10.10 1.74 48.09
N ALA A 5 9.61 2.87 47.56
CA ALA A 5 8.40 2.91 46.75
C ALA A 5 8.75 2.41 45.33
N ILE A 6 8.19 1.26 44.93
CA ILE A 6 8.33 0.72 43.58
C ILE A 6 7.34 1.47 42.67
N VAL A 7 7.86 2.35 41.82
CA VAL A 7 7.08 3.00 40.77
C VAL A 7 6.97 2.03 39.59
N ALA A 8 5.81 1.41 39.41
CA ALA A 8 5.52 0.57 38.25
C ALA A 8 5.18 1.47 37.04
N THR A 9 6.11 1.60 36.10
CA THR A 9 5.87 2.29 34.82
C THR A 9 5.10 1.35 33.88
N LEU A 10 3.84 1.69 33.57
CA LEU A 10 3.07 1.04 32.52
C LEU A 10 3.66 1.42 31.16
N ILE A 11 4.45 0.52 30.56
CA ILE A 11 4.98 0.71 29.20
C ILE A 11 3.85 0.35 28.22
N SER A 12 3.15 1.36 27.70
CA SER A 12 2.18 1.18 26.61
C SER A 12 2.92 0.82 25.32
N SER A 13 3.01 -0.47 24.99
CA SER A 13 3.47 -0.92 23.68
C SER A 13 2.40 -0.58 22.63
N ALA A 14 2.68 0.39 21.76
CA ALA A 14 1.84 0.62 20.59
C ALA A 14 1.95 -0.62 19.67
N ALA A 15 0.84 -1.32 19.45
CA ALA A 15 0.80 -2.39 18.47
C ALA A 15 1.15 -1.82 17.08
N ALA A 16 2.21 -2.34 16.46
CA ALA A 16 2.55 -2.02 15.08
C ALA A 16 1.40 -2.47 14.16
N LEU A 17 0.92 -1.56 13.31
CA LEU A 17 -0.09 -1.92 12.32
C LEU A 17 0.62 -2.56 11.12
N GLY A 18 0.42 -3.85 10.94
CA GLY A 18 0.99 -4.61 9.83
C GLY A 18 0.20 -4.51 8.53
N ILE A 19 0.34 -5.53 7.69
CA ILE A 19 -0.51 -5.72 6.51
C ILE A 19 -2.00 -5.60 6.87
N ASN A 20 -2.76 -4.85 6.07
CA ASN A 20 -4.16 -4.59 6.35
C ASN A 20 -4.93 -4.14 5.09
N CYS A 21 -6.26 -4.21 5.16
CA CYS A 21 -7.16 -3.79 4.08
C CYS A 21 -7.81 -2.42 4.36
N ARG A 22 -7.16 -1.55 5.14
CA ARG A 22 -7.69 -0.21 5.43
C ARG A 22 -7.45 0.71 4.24
N GLY A 23 -8.41 1.61 4.01
CA GLY A 23 -8.37 2.64 2.98
C GLY A 23 -9.35 3.76 3.32
N SER A 24 -9.57 4.67 2.38
CA SER A 24 -10.61 5.69 2.54
C SER A 24 -12.00 5.05 2.60
N GLY A 25 -12.99 5.77 3.15
CA GLY A 25 -14.39 5.29 3.14
C GLY A 25 -14.93 5.04 1.73
N GLY A 26 -14.37 5.70 0.71
CA GLY A 26 -14.69 5.45 -0.70
C GLY A 26 -14.30 4.05 -1.17
N CYS A 27 -13.37 3.37 -0.49
CA CYS A 27 -13.01 1.99 -0.79
C CYS A 27 -14.16 1.00 -0.58
N THR A 28 -15.15 1.32 0.25
CA THR A 28 -16.30 0.42 0.53
C THR A 28 -17.41 0.53 -0.52
N PHE A 29 -17.52 1.67 -1.20
CA PHE A 29 -18.65 1.96 -2.11
C PHE A 29 -18.23 2.11 -3.58
N ASN A 30 -16.94 2.00 -3.87
CA ASN A 30 -16.40 2.02 -5.22
C ASN A 30 -16.23 0.58 -5.73
N THR A 31 -16.05 0.41 -7.04
CA THR A 31 -16.02 -0.93 -7.70
C THR A 31 -14.66 -1.28 -8.29
N ALA A 32 -13.62 -0.48 -7.98
CA ALA A 32 -12.28 -0.73 -8.48
C ALA A 32 -11.67 -1.94 -7.78
N GLN A 33 -10.98 -2.81 -8.53
CA GLN A 33 -10.43 -4.04 -7.96
C GLN A 33 -8.92 -3.94 -7.75
N LEU A 34 -8.43 -4.41 -6.59
CA LEU A 34 -7.00 -4.50 -6.31
C LEU A 34 -6.28 -5.40 -7.33
N SER A 35 -6.95 -6.45 -7.80
CA SER A 35 -6.45 -7.35 -8.85
C SER A 35 -6.17 -6.64 -10.17
N ASP A 36 -6.94 -5.61 -10.50
CA ASP A 36 -6.73 -4.84 -11.71
C ASP A 36 -5.46 -3.99 -11.57
N VAL A 37 -5.25 -3.37 -10.41
CA VAL A 37 -4.01 -2.65 -10.10
C VAL A 37 -2.79 -3.57 -10.23
N LEU A 38 -2.86 -4.78 -9.66
CA LEU A 38 -1.79 -5.77 -9.81
C LEU A 38 -1.57 -6.15 -11.29
N THR A 39 -2.64 -6.33 -12.06
CA THR A 39 -2.55 -6.66 -13.49
C THR A 39 -1.77 -5.57 -14.24
N GLN A 40 -2.05 -4.31 -13.95
CA GLN A 40 -1.34 -3.18 -14.56
C GLN A 40 0.14 -3.11 -14.13
N VAL A 41 0.47 -3.38 -12.86
CA VAL A 41 1.88 -3.47 -12.44
C VAL A 41 2.60 -4.64 -13.12
N LYS A 42 1.93 -5.79 -13.30
CA LYS A 42 2.48 -6.92 -14.06
C LYS A 42 2.70 -6.58 -15.54
N GLN A 43 1.91 -5.68 -16.12
CA GLN A 43 2.19 -5.17 -17.48
C GLN A 43 3.47 -4.34 -17.53
N ILE A 44 3.78 -3.55 -16.50
CA ILE A 44 5.07 -2.84 -16.40
C ILE A 44 6.24 -3.84 -16.40
N GLN A 45 6.10 -4.95 -15.66
CA GLN A 45 7.09 -6.03 -15.67
C GLN A 45 7.23 -6.66 -17.06
N ALA A 46 6.12 -6.97 -17.72
CA ALA A 46 6.09 -7.57 -19.06
C ALA A 46 6.73 -6.67 -20.13
N GLN A 47 6.73 -5.35 -19.93
CA GLN A 47 7.43 -4.38 -20.77
C GLN A 47 8.94 -4.27 -20.48
N GLY A 48 9.50 -5.13 -19.62
CA GLY A 48 10.90 -5.11 -19.22
C GLY A 48 11.24 -3.99 -18.22
N LYS A 49 10.24 -3.31 -17.65
CA LYS A 49 10.41 -2.19 -16.72
C LYS A 49 10.23 -2.59 -15.25
N GLY A 50 10.34 -3.88 -14.94
CA GLY A 50 10.20 -4.41 -13.58
C GLY A 50 11.12 -3.76 -12.55
N ASN A 51 12.32 -3.33 -12.96
CA ASN A 51 13.31 -2.68 -12.10
C ASN A 51 13.18 -1.14 -12.06
N HIS A 52 12.19 -0.55 -12.74
CA HIS A 52 11.96 0.88 -12.61
C HIS A 52 11.58 1.22 -11.16
N HIS A 53 12.21 2.23 -10.60
CA HIS A 53 12.11 2.58 -9.19
C HIS A 53 11.15 3.76 -8.98
N TYR A 54 10.16 3.55 -8.12
CA TYR A 54 9.14 4.53 -7.76
C TYR A 54 9.42 5.11 -6.39
N ASN A 55 9.50 6.44 -6.32
CA ASN A 55 9.65 7.18 -5.06
C ASN A 55 8.33 7.22 -4.28
N THR A 56 8.41 7.61 -3.00
CA THR A 56 7.23 7.93 -2.17
C THR A 56 6.28 8.88 -2.91
N GLY A 57 4.99 8.55 -2.89
CA GLY A 57 3.90 9.35 -3.47
C GLY A 57 3.71 9.17 -4.98
N VAL A 58 4.65 8.52 -5.68
CA VAL A 58 4.53 8.26 -7.11
C VAL A 58 3.61 7.06 -7.32
N GLN A 59 2.58 7.26 -8.13
CA GLN A 59 1.63 6.21 -8.51
C GLN A 59 2.30 5.26 -9.53
N LEU A 60 2.15 3.95 -9.32
CA LEU A 60 2.65 2.93 -10.23
C LEU A 60 1.60 2.54 -11.27
N ALA A 61 0.38 2.30 -10.78
CA ALA A 61 -0.75 1.87 -11.57
C ALA A 61 -2.06 2.19 -10.86
N CYS A 62 -3.12 2.30 -11.65
CA CYS A 62 -4.46 2.61 -11.20
C CYS A 62 -5.48 1.64 -11.77
N ALA A 63 -6.56 1.42 -11.02
CA ALA A 63 -7.76 0.77 -11.47
C ALA A 63 -8.95 1.71 -11.30
N GLN A 64 -9.75 1.83 -12.36
CA GLN A 64 -10.94 2.67 -12.37
C GLN A 64 -12.10 1.93 -11.73
N GLY A 65 -12.75 2.58 -10.77
CA GLY A 65 -14.04 2.16 -10.25
C GLY A 65 -15.16 3.10 -10.71
N GLN A 66 -16.38 2.79 -10.30
CA GLN A 66 -17.57 3.56 -10.65
C GLN A 66 -17.47 5.04 -10.29
N TYR A 67 -16.86 5.38 -9.15
CA TYR A 67 -16.83 6.75 -8.62
C TYR A 67 -15.43 7.37 -8.62
N ALA A 68 -14.40 6.55 -8.42
CA ALA A 68 -13.02 7.01 -8.38
C ALA A 68 -12.04 5.90 -8.75
N SER A 69 -10.81 6.28 -9.04
CA SER A 69 -9.72 5.33 -9.21
C SER A 69 -9.09 4.98 -7.87
N VAL A 70 -8.67 3.72 -7.72
CA VAL A 70 -7.71 3.32 -6.70
C VAL A 70 -6.35 3.15 -7.36
N CYS A 71 -5.28 3.61 -6.71
CA CYS A 71 -3.94 3.50 -7.27
C CYS A 71 -2.96 2.94 -6.25
N ALA A 72 -1.97 2.20 -6.74
CA ALA A 72 -0.82 1.75 -5.96
C ALA A 72 0.25 2.83 -5.93
N PHE A 73 0.75 3.15 -4.74
CA PHE A 73 1.88 4.06 -4.52
C PHE A 73 2.62 3.71 -3.23
N TYR A 74 3.92 4.01 -3.19
CA TYR A 74 4.69 3.92 -1.94
C TYR A 74 4.43 5.14 -1.06
N GLN A 75 4.42 4.97 0.25
CA GLN A 75 4.33 6.08 1.20
C GLN A 75 5.03 5.78 2.52
N SER A 76 4.96 6.73 3.46
CA SER A 76 5.61 6.63 4.77
C SER A 76 7.13 6.42 4.66
N GLY A 77 7.76 7.07 3.68
CA GLY A 77 9.21 6.99 3.42
C GLY A 77 9.64 5.78 2.58
N ALA A 78 8.70 4.92 2.16
CA ALA A 78 9.03 3.80 1.29
C ALA A 78 9.27 4.24 -0.17
N SER A 79 10.08 3.45 -0.85
CA SER A 79 10.22 3.42 -2.30
C SER A 79 10.50 1.99 -2.72
N GLY A 80 10.40 1.69 -4.00
CA GLY A 80 10.65 0.34 -4.49
C GLY A 80 10.44 0.20 -5.98
N THR A 81 10.70 -0.99 -6.49
CA THR A 81 10.56 -1.29 -7.91
C THR A 81 9.16 -1.79 -8.26
N ALA A 82 8.82 -1.82 -9.56
CA ALA A 82 7.59 -2.50 -10.01
C ALA A 82 7.59 -3.99 -9.63
N ASN A 83 8.75 -4.65 -9.60
CA ASN A 83 8.89 -6.03 -9.12
C ASN A 83 8.52 -6.18 -7.64
N ASP A 84 9.02 -5.28 -6.80
CA ASP A 84 8.68 -5.28 -5.37
C ASP A 84 7.17 -5.04 -5.18
N ALA A 85 6.63 -4.07 -5.91
CA ALA A 85 5.21 -3.72 -5.85
C ALA A 85 4.31 -4.87 -6.29
N ALA A 86 4.65 -5.59 -7.36
CA ALA A 86 3.87 -6.75 -7.82
C ALA A 86 3.76 -7.83 -6.73
N GLY A 87 4.87 -8.17 -6.07
CA GLY A 87 4.88 -9.13 -4.96
C GLY A 87 4.09 -8.63 -3.74
N GLN A 88 4.22 -7.34 -3.41
CA GLN A 88 3.49 -6.71 -2.30
C GLN A 88 1.98 -6.64 -2.53
N LEU A 89 1.55 -6.31 -3.76
CA LEU A 89 0.15 -6.31 -4.17
C LEU A 89 -0.44 -7.73 -4.15
N GLN A 90 0.31 -8.73 -4.63
CA GLN A 90 -0.12 -10.13 -4.53
C GLN A 90 -0.35 -10.53 -3.06
N ARG A 91 0.58 -10.17 -2.16
CA ARG A 91 0.43 -10.44 -0.73
C ARG A 91 -0.78 -9.74 -0.09
N LEU A 92 -1.17 -8.55 -0.58
CA LEU A 92 -2.41 -7.89 -0.15
C LEU A 92 -3.65 -8.67 -0.59
N ILE A 93 -3.66 -9.18 -1.82
CA ILE A 93 -4.74 -10.04 -2.33
C ILE A 93 -4.80 -11.34 -1.51
N ASP A 94 -3.66 -11.98 -1.27
CA ASP A 94 -3.57 -13.22 -0.49
C ASP A 94 -4.01 -13.01 0.98
N HIS A 95 -3.84 -11.79 1.49
CA HIS A 95 -4.36 -11.37 2.81
C HIS A 95 -5.87 -11.11 2.82
N GLY A 96 -6.54 -11.13 1.67
CA GLY A 96 -7.99 -10.95 1.54
C GLY A 96 -8.42 -9.51 1.22
N CYS A 97 -7.50 -8.62 0.84
CA CYS A 97 -7.87 -7.27 0.45
C CYS A 97 -8.43 -7.26 -0.98
N GLY A 98 -9.70 -6.86 -1.15
CA GLY A 98 -10.35 -6.83 -2.46
C GLY A 98 -10.09 -5.57 -3.28
N GLN A 99 -9.92 -4.43 -2.62
CA GLN A 99 -9.91 -3.12 -3.28
C GLN A 99 -8.81 -2.19 -2.77
N CYS A 100 -8.77 -1.93 -1.46
CA CYS A 100 -7.76 -1.09 -0.83
C CYS A 100 -7.01 -1.85 0.26
N GLY A 101 -5.81 -1.38 0.57
CA GLY A 101 -4.99 -1.95 1.62
C GLY A 101 -3.59 -1.38 1.64
N SER A 102 -2.83 -1.75 2.67
CA SER A 102 -1.43 -1.37 2.79
C SER A 102 -0.60 -2.48 3.39
N ILE A 103 0.64 -2.58 2.93
CA ILE A 103 1.59 -3.62 3.34
C ILE A 103 2.93 -2.99 3.69
N PRO A 104 3.52 -3.31 4.87
CA PRO A 104 4.83 -2.80 5.25
C PRO A 104 5.91 -3.22 4.26
N THR A 105 6.82 -2.31 3.94
CA THR A 105 8.00 -2.58 3.11
C THR A 105 9.27 -2.81 3.93
N GLN A 106 9.26 -2.41 5.20
CA GLN A 106 10.39 -2.56 6.12
C GLN A 106 10.17 -3.70 7.13
N PRO A 107 11.25 -4.26 7.71
CA PRO A 107 11.16 -5.22 8.80
C PRO A 107 10.39 -4.68 10.01
N GLY A 108 9.79 -5.59 10.79
CA GLY A 108 9.05 -5.23 12.01
C GLY A 108 7.55 -5.00 11.82
N ASN A 109 7.01 -5.28 10.62
CA ASN A 109 5.57 -5.31 10.32
C ASN A 109 4.82 -4.04 10.75
N ASP A 110 5.40 -2.87 10.47
CA ASP A 110 4.82 -1.57 10.82
C ASP A 110 4.73 -0.68 9.58
N VAL A 111 3.51 -0.43 9.13
CA VAL A 111 3.26 0.42 7.95
C VAL A 111 3.74 1.86 8.14
N LYS A 112 3.89 2.34 9.38
CA LYS A 112 4.40 3.70 9.65
C LYS A 112 5.86 3.88 9.28
N LYS A 113 6.60 2.77 9.13
CA LYS A 113 8.03 2.76 8.76
C LYS A 113 8.27 2.66 7.25
N GLY A 114 7.19 2.57 6.47
CA GLY A 114 7.24 2.39 5.02
C GLY A 114 6.23 1.36 4.57
N GLN A 115 5.44 1.70 3.55
CA GLN A 115 4.40 0.84 3.03
C GLN A 115 4.17 1.05 1.54
N LEU A 116 3.74 -0.02 0.85
CA LEU A 116 3.00 0.10 -0.39
C LEU A 116 1.52 0.19 -0.02
N THR A 117 0.83 1.14 -0.62
CA THR A 117 -0.60 1.40 -0.35
C THR A 117 -1.38 1.38 -1.65
N VAL A 118 -2.56 0.78 -1.61
CA VAL A 118 -3.62 0.95 -2.61
C VAL A 118 -4.79 1.66 -1.96
N ASN A 119 -5.11 2.84 -2.47
CA ASN A 119 -6.19 3.67 -1.95
C ASN A 119 -6.82 4.52 -3.05
N ILE A 120 -8.00 5.08 -2.77
CA ILE A 120 -8.65 6.08 -3.63
C ILE A 120 -7.75 7.30 -3.79
N VAL A 121 -7.62 7.77 -5.03
CA VAL A 121 -6.92 9.04 -5.35
C VAL A 121 -7.84 9.98 -6.13
N GLY A 122 -7.74 11.28 -5.84
CA GLY A 122 -8.54 12.29 -6.55
C GLY A 122 -8.00 12.63 -7.94
N ALA A 123 -6.70 12.43 -8.18
CA ALA A 123 -6.03 12.67 -9.44
C ALA A 123 -5.18 11.46 -9.83
N PRO A 124 -5.77 10.44 -10.49
CA PRO A 124 -5.01 9.31 -10.98
C PRO A 124 -4.06 9.75 -12.11
N CYS A 125 -2.90 9.12 -12.20
CA CYS A 125 -1.88 9.39 -13.23
C CYS A 125 -2.37 9.12 -14.67
N CYS A 126 -3.44 8.35 -14.83
CA CYS A 126 -4.00 7.90 -16.09
C CYS A 126 -5.51 7.60 -15.94
N LYS A 127 -6.20 7.32 -17.06
CA LYS A 127 -7.64 7.00 -17.08
C LYS A 127 -7.86 5.51 -17.29
N GLY A 128 -8.86 4.94 -16.61
CA GLY A 128 -9.18 3.52 -16.73
C GLY A 128 -8.26 2.64 -15.88
N ASN A 129 -8.22 1.35 -16.19
CA ASN A 129 -7.22 0.44 -15.65
C ASN A 129 -5.93 0.65 -16.45
N CYS A 130 -4.89 1.17 -15.80
CA CYS A 130 -3.68 1.61 -16.49
C CYS A 130 -2.44 1.58 -15.61
N ALA A 131 -1.29 1.32 -16.24
CA ALA A 131 0.03 1.62 -15.69
C ALA A 131 0.34 3.11 -15.86
N CYS A 132 0.91 3.73 -14.83
CA CYS A 132 1.33 5.13 -14.90
C CYS A 132 2.53 5.30 -15.85
N PRO A 133 2.65 6.46 -16.54
CA PRO A 133 3.85 6.80 -17.28
C PRO A 133 5.12 6.75 -16.41
N ILE A 134 6.23 6.39 -17.05
CA ILE A 134 7.53 6.03 -16.44
C ILE A 134 8.59 6.94 -17.02
#